data_AF-A0A7J8CE84-F1
#
_entry.id   AF-A0A7J8CE84-F1
#
_cell.length_a   1.000
_cell.length_b   1.000
_cell.length_c   1.000
_cell.angle_alpha   90.00
_cell.angle_beta   90.00
_cell.angle_gamma   90.00
#
_symmetry.space_group_name_H-M   'P 1'
#
loop_
_entity.id
_entity.type
_entity.pdbx_description
1 polymer ?
#
loop_
_entity_poly.entity_id
_entity_poly.type
_entity_poly.pdbx_seq_one_letter_code
_entity_poly.pdbx_strand_id
1 'polypeptide(L)'
;MFPGTLLVDLETPEEMLAWRPGRTKSSKQYLRQIIAEYEALDQELPCIRKFSTPPATQPLCLCLETLPEEDLTHLEVLEALEAELPGAMESGRVSSIRFENMNVICGTAGRRDRWLITVTDFQTRSRLLRSGLHLRGLARPLVRHDELLLGDYRLHLRRSLVRRRMLEALGAEQAED
;
A
#
# COMPACT_ATOMS: atom_id res chain seq x y z
N MET A 1 -1.27 69.68 29.76
CA MET A 1 -1.19 70.12 28.36
C MET A 1 -0.74 68.94 27.53
N PHE A 2 -1.50 68.71 26.46
CA PHE A 2 -1.67 67.54 25.58
C PHE A 2 -0.47 67.19 24.67
N PRO A 3 -0.53 66.13 23.81
CA PRO A 3 -1.35 64.89 23.83
C PRO A 3 -0.56 63.62 23.41
N GLY A 4 -1.20 62.45 23.49
CA GLY A 4 -0.87 61.26 22.69
C GLY A 4 -2.14 60.49 22.34
N THR A 5 -2.65 60.68 21.12
CA THR A 5 -4.00 60.32 20.67
C THR A 5 -4.04 58.97 19.93
N LEU A 6 -5.12 58.23 20.19
CA LEU A 6 -5.62 57.03 19.48
C LEU A 6 -6.40 57.39 18.20
N LEU A 7 -6.67 56.34 17.38
CA LEU A 7 -7.73 56.20 16.37
C LEU A 7 -7.45 56.83 14.97
N VAL A 8 -7.21 56.06 13.90
CA VAL A 8 -8.14 55.35 12.96
C VAL A 8 -9.12 56.29 12.26
N ASP A 9 -8.95 56.41 10.92
CA ASP A 9 -9.94 56.56 9.81
C ASP A 9 -9.26 57.29 8.63
N LEU A 10 -9.56 57.12 7.35
CA LEU A 10 -10.27 56.14 6.52
C LEU A 10 -9.98 56.60 5.05
N GLU A 11 -10.18 55.71 4.05
CA GLU A 11 -10.39 56.01 2.60
C GLU A 11 -9.18 56.04 1.61
N THR A 12 -8.83 54.82 1.14
CA THR A 12 -8.80 54.28 -0.27
C THR A 12 -8.83 55.20 -1.51
N PRO A 13 -8.58 54.70 -2.76
CA PRO A 13 -7.87 53.51 -3.26
C PRO A 13 -6.96 53.82 -4.50
N GLU A 14 -6.41 52.75 -5.08
CA GLU A 14 -5.84 52.64 -6.45
C GLU A 14 -4.35 52.90 -6.66
N GLU A 15 -3.82 52.03 -7.53
CA GLU A 15 -2.50 52.05 -8.13
C GLU A 15 -1.33 51.64 -7.22
N MET A 16 -1.05 50.33 -7.20
CA MET A 16 0.00 49.81 -8.08
C MET A 16 0.22 48.33 -7.80
N LEU A 17 -0.38 47.51 -8.67
CA LEU A 17 0.22 46.32 -9.28
C LEU A 17 1.65 46.01 -8.80
N ALA A 18 1.76 45.13 -7.80
CA ALA A 18 2.94 44.30 -7.61
C ALA A 18 2.51 42.88 -7.24
N TRP A 19 1.58 42.33 -8.02
CA TRP A 19 1.58 40.88 -8.27
C TRP A 19 2.96 40.53 -8.80
N ARG A 20 3.81 39.91 -7.98
CA ARG A 20 5.10 39.38 -8.41
C ARG A 20 4.85 38.12 -9.26
N PRO A 21 5.06 38.16 -10.59
CA PRO A 21 4.98 36.98 -11.43
C PRO A 21 6.42 36.46 -11.57
N GLY A 22 6.81 35.48 -10.76
CA GLY A 22 8.24 35.30 -10.47
C GLY A 22 8.84 33.90 -10.50
N ARG A 23 8.17 32.87 -11.05
CA ARG A 23 8.84 31.70 -11.67
C ARG A 23 7.82 30.76 -12.32
N THR A 24 7.42 31.06 -13.54
CA THR A 24 7.01 30.00 -14.48
C THR A 24 8.24 29.12 -14.68
N LYS A 25 8.32 27.96 -14.01
CA LYS A 25 9.32 26.94 -14.37
C LYS A 25 9.12 26.69 -15.87
N SER A 26 10.17 26.87 -16.67
CA SER A 26 10.15 26.45 -18.08
C SER A 26 9.60 25.03 -18.14
N SER A 27 8.71 24.73 -19.10
CA SER A 27 8.14 23.39 -19.28
C SER A 27 9.20 22.27 -19.20
N LYS A 28 10.41 22.55 -19.69
CA LYS A 28 11.60 21.67 -19.59
C LYS A 28 12.07 21.39 -18.14
N GLN A 29 12.02 22.38 -17.26
CA GLN A 29 12.38 22.22 -15.85
C GLN A 29 11.31 21.44 -15.07
N TYR A 30 10.03 21.65 -15.40
CA TYR A 30 8.93 20.87 -14.83
C TYR A 30 9.01 19.40 -15.24
N LEU A 31 9.24 19.12 -16.52
CA LEU A 31 9.42 17.76 -17.03
C LEU A 31 10.60 17.03 -16.35
N ARG A 32 11.75 17.69 -16.22
CA ARG A 32 12.92 17.13 -15.50
C ARG A 32 12.60 16.77 -14.05
N GLN A 33 11.79 17.59 -13.38
CA GLN A 33 11.39 17.33 -11.99
C GLN A 33 10.51 16.07 -11.90
N ILE A 34 9.55 15.90 -12.82
CA ILE A 34 8.68 14.72 -12.83
C ILE A 34 9.45 13.45 -13.17
N ILE A 35 10.37 13.51 -14.15
CA ILE A 35 11.21 12.36 -14.49
C ILE A 35 12.04 11.94 -13.28
N ALA A 36 12.68 12.89 -12.59
CA ALA A 36 13.44 12.60 -11.37
C ALA A 36 12.56 12.01 -10.25
N GLU A 37 11.32 12.49 -10.09
CA GLU A 37 10.36 11.93 -9.13
C GLU A 37 9.96 10.49 -9.51
N TYR A 38 9.76 10.21 -10.79
CA TYR A 38 9.47 8.88 -11.29
C TYR A 38 10.65 7.92 -11.10
N GLU A 39 11.87 8.34 -11.46
CA GLU A 39 13.09 7.56 -11.28
C GLU A 39 13.37 7.26 -9.80
N ALA A 40 13.24 8.26 -8.93
CA ALA A 40 13.36 8.07 -7.49
C ALA A 40 12.32 7.07 -6.96
N LEU A 41 11.07 7.18 -7.42
CA LEU A 41 10.02 6.25 -7.01
C LEU A 41 10.25 4.83 -7.55
N ASP A 42 10.81 4.68 -8.74
CA ASP A 42 11.15 3.37 -9.32
C ASP A 42 12.30 2.71 -8.54
N GLN A 43 13.26 3.50 -8.04
CA GLN A 43 14.31 3.05 -7.14
C GLN A 43 13.79 2.69 -5.74
N GLU A 44 12.85 3.47 -5.19
CA GLU A 44 12.25 3.21 -3.86
C GLU A 44 11.30 2.00 -3.87
N LEU A 45 10.55 1.83 -4.96
CA LEU A 45 9.48 0.83 -5.08
C LEU A 45 9.68 -0.02 -6.34
N PRO A 46 10.81 -0.74 -6.45
CA PRO A 46 10.98 -1.68 -7.54
C PRO A 46 9.88 -2.72 -7.44
N CYS A 47 9.20 -2.93 -8.56
CA CYS A 47 8.28 -4.04 -8.76
C CYS A 47 7.26 -4.22 -7.63
N ILE A 48 6.18 -3.45 -7.71
CA ILE A 48 5.00 -3.54 -6.84
C ILE A 48 3.91 -4.37 -7.52
N ARG A 49 3.02 -4.98 -6.73
CA ARG A 49 1.82 -5.63 -7.26
C ARG A 49 1.01 -4.62 -8.06
N LYS A 50 0.61 -5.01 -9.28
CA LYS A 50 -0.21 -4.19 -10.17
C LYS A 50 -1.68 -4.57 -9.98
N PHE A 51 -2.55 -3.58 -10.05
CA PHE A 51 -3.99 -3.75 -9.91
C PHE A 51 -4.68 -3.11 -11.13
N SER A 52 -5.58 -3.85 -11.77
CA SER A 52 -6.46 -3.31 -12.81
C SER A 52 -7.68 -2.62 -12.21
N THR A 53 -8.20 -3.16 -11.10
CA THR A 53 -9.30 -2.61 -10.32
C THR A 53 -8.95 -2.59 -8.83
N PRO A 54 -9.67 -1.81 -8.00
CA PRO A 54 -9.48 -1.87 -6.56
C PRO A 54 -9.67 -3.29 -6.03
N PRO A 55 -8.82 -3.77 -5.10
CA PRO A 55 -8.94 -5.11 -4.55
C PRO A 55 -10.25 -5.30 -3.78
N ALA A 56 -10.87 -6.47 -3.93
CA ALA A 56 -12.05 -6.85 -3.16
C ALA A 56 -11.66 -7.16 -1.71
N THR A 57 -12.53 -6.77 -0.77
CA THR A 57 -12.36 -7.02 0.67
C THR A 57 -12.53 -8.50 0.98
N GLN A 58 -11.63 -9.04 1.80
CA GLN A 58 -11.64 -10.43 2.27
C GLN A 58 -11.50 -10.44 3.80
N PRO A 59 -12.55 -10.02 4.54
CA PRO A 59 -12.46 -9.79 5.98
C PRO A 59 -12.22 -11.06 6.81
N LEU A 60 -12.45 -12.25 6.25
CA LEU A 60 -12.21 -13.55 6.86
C LEU A 60 -10.90 -14.21 6.39
N CYS A 61 -10.07 -13.48 5.63
CA CYS A 61 -8.78 -13.95 5.16
C CYS A 61 -7.65 -13.38 6.03
N LEU A 62 -6.82 -14.28 6.54
CA LEU A 62 -5.62 -13.99 7.31
C LEU A 62 -4.38 -14.25 6.48
N CYS A 63 -3.30 -13.56 6.82
CA CYS A 63 -2.02 -13.71 6.15
C CYS A 63 -0.91 -14.00 7.15
N LEU A 64 -0.12 -15.01 6.83
CA LEU A 64 1.20 -15.25 7.39
C LEU A 64 2.24 -14.77 6.37
N GLU A 65 3.07 -13.80 6.74
CA GLU A 65 4.21 -13.39 5.91
C GLU A 65 5.42 -14.26 6.21
N THR A 66 6.09 -14.74 5.17
CA THR A 66 7.31 -15.55 5.27
C THR A 66 8.44 -14.89 4.51
N LEU A 67 9.67 -15.12 4.95
CA LEU A 67 10.83 -14.77 4.15
C LEU A 67 10.89 -15.70 2.92
N PRO A 68 11.39 -15.23 1.76
CA PRO A 68 11.56 -16.06 0.56
C PRO A 68 12.33 -17.35 0.81
N GLU A 69 13.30 -17.32 1.74
CA GLU A 69 14.19 -18.44 2.03
C GLU A 69 13.63 -19.43 3.06
N GLU A 70 12.46 -19.15 3.65
CA GLU A 70 11.90 -20.00 4.71
C GLU A 70 11.30 -21.30 4.17
N ASP A 71 11.01 -21.39 2.86
CA ASP A 71 10.51 -22.60 2.18
C ASP A 71 9.49 -23.39 3.02
N LEU A 72 8.50 -22.69 3.58
CA LEU A 72 7.43 -23.34 4.33
C LEU A 72 6.54 -24.12 3.37
N THR A 73 6.17 -25.33 3.76
CA THR A 73 5.29 -26.19 2.99
C THR A 73 3.82 -26.03 3.41
N HIS A 74 2.90 -26.42 2.53
CA HIS A 74 1.47 -26.50 2.86
C HIS A 74 1.21 -27.37 4.09
N LEU A 75 1.94 -28.48 4.22
CA LEU A 75 1.80 -29.41 5.33
C LEU A 75 2.18 -28.76 6.66
N GLU A 76 3.29 -28.04 6.72
CA GLU A 76 3.71 -27.35 7.95
C GLU A 76 2.69 -26.31 8.41
N VAL A 77 2.11 -25.55 7.47
CA VAL A 77 1.06 -24.57 7.78
C VAL A 77 -0.21 -25.26 8.25
N LEU A 78 -0.58 -26.38 7.65
CA LEU A 78 -1.72 -27.20 8.08
C LEU A 78 -1.53 -27.77 9.48
N GLU A 79 -0.37 -28.36 9.78
CA GLU A 79 -0.04 -28.92 11.09
C GLU A 79 -0.04 -27.84 12.17
N ALA A 80 0.52 -26.66 11.88
CA ALA A 80 0.48 -25.53 12.80
C ALA A 80 -0.95 -25.03 13.05
N LEU A 81 -1.80 -25.00 12.02
CA LEU A 81 -3.21 -24.65 12.16
C LEU A 81 -3.98 -25.68 12.99
N GLU A 82 -3.73 -26.96 12.77
CA GLU A 82 -4.37 -28.06 13.50
C GLU A 82 -3.97 -28.05 14.98
N ALA A 83 -2.70 -27.73 15.29
CA ALA A 83 -2.24 -27.56 16.67
C ALA A 83 -2.95 -26.38 17.38
N GLU A 84 -3.15 -25.26 16.69
CA GLU A 84 -3.82 -24.07 17.26
C GLU A 84 -5.34 -24.20 17.31
N LEU A 85 -5.93 -24.89 16.33
CA LEU A 85 -7.36 -25.11 16.16
C LEU A 85 -7.65 -26.57 15.76
N PRO A 86 -7.66 -27.50 16.73
CA PRO A 86 -7.91 -28.90 16.43
C PRO A 86 -9.25 -29.11 15.71
N GLY A 87 -9.22 -29.89 14.63
CA GLY A 87 -10.34 -30.24 13.76
C GLY A 87 -10.86 -29.06 12.92
N ALA A 88 -10.10 -27.99 12.73
CA ALA A 88 -10.61 -26.78 12.06
C ALA A 88 -10.96 -26.98 10.59
N MET A 89 -10.18 -27.81 9.88
CA MET A 89 -10.45 -28.14 8.48
C MET A 89 -11.70 -29.02 8.36
N GLU A 90 -11.78 -30.08 9.17
CA GLU A 90 -12.88 -31.05 9.15
C GLU A 90 -14.21 -30.43 9.58
N SER A 91 -14.18 -29.54 10.59
CA SER A 91 -15.35 -28.79 11.05
C SER A 91 -15.74 -27.63 10.12
N GLY A 92 -14.95 -27.35 9.07
CA GLY A 92 -15.21 -26.25 8.14
C GLY A 92 -14.97 -24.85 8.73
N ARG A 93 -14.26 -24.73 9.86
CA ARG A 93 -13.86 -23.42 10.43
C ARG A 93 -12.76 -22.74 9.61
N VAL A 94 -11.90 -23.53 8.97
CA VAL A 94 -10.95 -23.08 7.94
C VAL A 94 -11.45 -23.59 6.59
N SER A 95 -11.67 -22.68 5.65
CA SER A 95 -12.20 -23.00 4.32
C SER A 95 -11.13 -23.23 3.27
N SER A 96 -9.99 -22.52 3.36
CA SER A 96 -8.88 -22.72 2.43
C SER A 96 -7.55 -22.19 2.95
N ILE A 97 -6.47 -22.76 2.41
CA ILE A 97 -5.08 -22.28 2.59
C ILE A 97 -4.44 -22.14 1.21
N ARG A 98 -3.84 -20.99 0.94
CA ARG A 98 -3.21 -20.68 -0.35
C ARG A 98 -1.86 -20.03 -0.14
N PHE A 99 -0.94 -20.27 -1.08
CA PHE A 99 0.35 -19.60 -1.13
C PHE A 99 0.35 -18.56 -2.26
N GLU A 100 0.73 -17.33 -1.93
CA GLU A 100 1.01 -16.27 -2.88
C GLU A 100 2.53 -16.02 -2.91
N ASN A 101 3.16 -16.37 -4.03
CA ASN A 101 4.53 -15.99 -4.30
C ASN A 101 4.57 -14.52 -4.75
N MET A 102 4.94 -13.63 -3.83
CA MET A 102 4.92 -12.19 -4.06
C MET A 102 6.01 -11.76 -5.02
N ASN A 103 7.11 -12.49 -5.07
CA ASN A 103 8.22 -12.28 -6.00
C ASN A 103 7.77 -12.50 -7.45
N VAL A 104 7.03 -13.57 -7.71
CA VAL A 104 6.41 -13.85 -9.03
C VAL A 104 5.31 -12.84 -9.35
N ILE A 105 4.41 -12.56 -8.40
CA ILE A 105 3.30 -11.61 -8.61
C ILE A 105 3.82 -10.21 -8.95
N CYS A 106 4.88 -9.77 -8.28
CA CYS A 106 5.45 -8.45 -8.49
C CYS A 106 6.49 -8.40 -9.62
N GLY A 107 7.04 -9.56 -10.02
CA GLY A 107 8.17 -9.65 -10.95
C GLY A 107 9.48 -9.14 -10.34
N THR A 108 9.80 -9.55 -9.12
CA THR A 108 11.00 -9.14 -8.37
C THR A 108 11.48 -10.22 -7.40
N ALA A 109 12.56 -9.94 -6.68
CA ALA A 109 13.09 -10.79 -5.61
C ALA A 109 13.10 -10.02 -4.28
N GLY A 110 13.16 -10.77 -3.16
CA GLY A 110 13.28 -10.19 -1.81
C GLY A 110 11.97 -9.66 -1.20
N ARG A 111 10.82 -9.87 -1.85
CA ARG A 111 9.50 -9.65 -1.24
C ARG A 111 9.15 -10.82 -0.35
N ARG A 112 8.58 -10.56 0.81
CA ARG A 112 8.00 -11.61 1.66
C ARG A 112 6.84 -12.29 0.95
N ASP A 113 6.87 -13.61 0.91
CA ASP A 113 5.77 -14.40 0.40
C ASP A 113 4.64 -14.51 1.44
N ARG A 114 3.47 -14.93 0.99
CA ARG A 114 2.24 -14.84 1.80
C ARG A 114 1.47 -16.15 1.79
N TRP A 115 1.20 -16.66 2.97
CA TRP A 115 0.27 -17.76 3.20
C TRP A 115 -1.09 -17.19 3.60
N LEU A 116 -2.08 -17.38 2.75
CA LEU A 116 -3.45 -16.92 2.97
C LEU A 116 -4.28 -18.04 3.60
N ILE A 117 -4.91 -17.74 4.73
CA ILE A 117 -5.75 -18.67 5.48
C ILE A 117 -7.15 -18.07 5.54
N THR A 118 -8.12 -18.69 4.87
CA THR A 118 -9.50 -18.23 4.88
C THR A 118 -10.27 -19.02 5.93
N VAL A 119 -10.94 -18.32 6.84
CA VAL A 119 -11.82 -18.91 7.85
C VAL A 119 -13.28 -18.63 7.51
N THR A 120 -14.21 -19.29 8.21
CA THR A 120 -15.65 -19.12 7.96
C THR A 120 -16.34 -18.17 8.93
N ASP A 121 -15.71 -17.83 10.05
CA ASP A 121 -16.31 -16.97 11.06
C ASP A 121 -15.32 -16.01 11.75
N PHE A 122 -15.85 -14.92 12.30
CA PHE A 122 -15.06 -13.88 12.95
C PHE A 122 -14.44 -14.30 14.29
N GLN A 123 -15.01 -15.30 14.96
CA GLN A 123 -14.48 -15.80 16.23
C GLN A 123 -13.19 -16.59 15.99
N THR A 124 -13.19 -17.50 15.01
CA THR A 124 -12.01 -18.23 14.54
C THR A 124 -10.95 -17.26 14.04
N ARG A 125 -11.34 -16.28 13.22
CA ARG A 125 -10.42 -15.22 12.76
C ARG A 125 -9.75 -14.50 13.93
N SER A 126 -10.55 -14.06 14.90
CA SER A 126 -10.07 -13.26 16.03
C SER A 126 -9.20 -14.09 16.97
N ARG A 127 -9.44 -15.40 17.08
CA ARG A 127 -8.57 -16.32 17.81
C ARG A 127 -7.20 -16.41 17.15
N LEU A 128 -7.16 -16.67 15.84
CA LEU A 128 -5.92 -16.78 15.07
C LEU A 128 -5.11 -15.48 15.04
N LEU A 129 -5.77 -14.32 14.95
CA LEU A 129 -5.09 -13.02 15.05
C LEU A 129 -4.41 -12.79 16.41
N ARG A 130 -4.92 -13.41 17.48
CA ARG A 130 -4.33 -13.30 18.82
C ARG A 130 -3.26 -14.35 19.09
N SER A 131 -3.48 -15.59 18.66
CA SER A 131 -2.55 -16.70 18.91
C SER A 131 -1.39 -16.73 17.92
N GLY A 132 -1.60 -16.30 16.68
CA GLY A 132 -0.68 -16.58 15.59
C GLY A 132 -0.61 -18.08 15.28
N LEU A 133 0.49 -18.51 14.66
CA LEU A 133 0.84 -19.90 14.41
C LEU A 133 2.23 -20.21 14.97
N HIS A 134 2.43 -21.43 15.46
CA HIS A 134 3.75 -21.92 15.85
C HIS A 134 4.34 -22.79 14.75
N LEU A 135 5.37 -22.29 14.09
CA LEU A 135 6.03 -22.93 12.94
C LEU A 135 7.51 -23.08 13.22
N ARG A 136 8.04 -24.31 13.14
CA ARG A 136 9.45 -24.64 13.41
C ARG A 136 9.95 -24.09 14.77
N GLY A 137 9.09 -24.16 15.79
CA GLY A 137 9.38 -23.65 17.14
C GLY A 137 9.33 -22.13 17.30
N LEU A 138 8.91 -21.39 16.27
CA LEU A 138 8.78 -19.94 16.30
C LEU A 138 7.32 -19.52 16.27
N ALA A 139 6.94 -18.60 17.16
CA ALA A 139 5.64 -17.94 17.10
C ALA A 139 5.61 -16.94 15.94
N ARG A 140 4.65 -17.09 15.04
CA ARG A 140 4.47 -16.28 13.85
C ARG A 140 3.12 -15.55 13.93
N PRO A 141 3.12 -14.21 13.98
CA PRO A 141 1.87 -13.47 14.03
C PRO A 141 1.13 -13.59 12.69
N LEU A 142 -0.20 -13.64 12.78
CA LEU A 142 -1.08 -13.50 11.64
C LEU A 142 -1.59 -12.07 11.56
N VAL A 143 -1.73 -11.56 10.34
CA VAL A 143 -2.31 -10.24 10.07
C VAL A 143 -3.54 -10.40 9.19
N ARG A 144 -4.36 -9.34 9.10
CA ARG A 144 -5.50 -9.34 8.18
C ARG A 144 -4.99 -9.21 6.76
N HIS A 145 -5.47 -10.04 5.85
CA HIS A 145 -5.07 -9.97 4.44
C HIS A 145 -5.38 -8.59 3.84
N ASP A 146 -6.55 -8.02 4.16
CA ASP A 146 -6.96 -6.71 3.67
C ASP A 146 -6.00 -5.57 4.05
N GLU A 147 -5.31 -5.66 5.19
CA GLU A 147 -4.35 -4.63 5.62
C GLU A 147 -3.11 -4.64 4.73
N LEU A 148 -2.60 -5.83 4.40
CA LEU A 148 -1.47 -5.99 3.48
C LEU A 148 -1.86 -5.62 2.05
N LEU A 149 -3.02 -6.09 1.59
CA LEU A 149 -3.51 -5.85 0.23
C LEU A 149 -3.79 -4.36 -0.01
N LEU A 150 -4.32 -3.66 0.99
CA LEU A 150 -4.51 -2.21 0.93
C LEU A 150 -3.16 -1.47 0.91
N GLY A 151 -2.15 -1.96 1.65
CA GLY A 151 -0.78 -1.47 1.58
C GLY A 151 -0.23 -1.55 0.16
N ASP A 152 -0.32 -2.72 -0.47
CA ASP A 152 0.10 -2.94 -1.85
C ASP A 152 -0.65 -2.02 -2.83
N TYR A 153 -1.97 -1.87 -2.65
CA TYR A 153 -2.80 -1.05 -3.52
C TYR A 153 -2.46 0.45 -3.40
N ARG A 154 -2.15 0.94 -2.19
CA ARG A 154 -1.68 2.33 -2.00
C ARG A 154 -0.37 2.60 -2.74
N LEU A 155 0.57 1.66 -2.68
CA LEU A 155 1.82 1.76 -3.43
C LEU A 155 1.55 1.77 -4.94
N HIS A 156 0.64 0.92 -5.41
CA HIS A 156 0.19 0.90 -6.80
C HIS A 156 -0.37 2.27 -7.24
N LEU A 157 -1.29 2.86 -6.47
CA LEU A 157 -1.86 4.16 -6.77
C LEU A 157 -0.81 5.28 -6.80
N ARG A 158 0.12 5.29 -5.84
CA ARG A 158 1.23 6.26 -5.80
C ARG A 158 2.06 6.19 -7.09
N ARG A 159 2.43 4.98 -7.54
CA ARG A 159 3.20 4.77 -8.77
C ARG A 159 2.42 5.13 -10.03
N SER A 160 1.14 4.75 -10.10
CA SER A 160 0.26 5.07 -11.22
C SER A 160 0.05 6.57 -11.38
N LEU A 161 -0.09 7.32 -10.29
CA LEU A 161 -0.23 8.78 -10.31
C LEU A 161 1.02 9.49 -10.87
N VAL A 162 2.22 9.11 -10.39
CA VAL A 162 3.47 9.72 -10.87
C VAL A 162 3.71 9.37 -12.33
N ARG A 163 3.45 8.11 -12.74
CA ARG A 163 3.54 7.70 -14.14
C ARG A 163 2.59 8.51 -15.03
N ARG A 164 1.34 8.73 -14.60
CA ARG A 164 0.37 9.54 -15.35
C ARG A 164 0.88 10.97 -15.55
N ARG A 165 1.33 11.62 -14.47
CA ARG A 165 1.91 12.97 -14.54
C ARG A 165 3.12 13.05 -15.47
N MET A 166 3.95 12.00 -15.48
CA MET A 166 5.10 11.90 -16.38
C MET A 166 4.66 11.83 -17.85
N LEU A 167 3.69 10.98 -18.16
CA LEU A 167 3.15 10.83 -19.52
C LEU A 167 2.48 12.14 -19.99
N GLU A 168 1.69 12.77 -19.14
CA GLU A 168 1.08 14.09 -19.41
C GLU A 168 2.16 15.15 -19.70
N ALA A 169 3.23 15.20 -18.91
CA ALA A 169 4.33 16.14 -19.12
C ALA A 169 5.15 15.87 -20.39
N LEU A 170 5.16 14.63 -20.87
CA LEU A 170 5.78 14.22 -22.14
C LEU A 170 4.87 14.46 -23.36
N GLY A 171 3.62 14.87 -23.14
CA GLY A 171 2.63 15.06 -24.22
C GLY A 171 2.08 13.74 -24.78
N ALA A 172 2.19 12.65 -24.03
CA ALA A 172 1.51 11.40 -24.40
C ALA A 172 0.03 11.51 -24.01
N GLU A 173 -0.85 11.63 -25.00
CA GLU A 173 -2.30 11.51 -24.78
C GLU A 173 -2.65 10.09 -24.30
N GLN A 174 -3.63 9.98 -23.40
CA GLN A 174 -4.12 8.69 -22.94
C GLN A 174 -4.83 8.01 -24.12
N ALA A 175 -4.27 6.91 -24.64
CA ALA A 175 -5.06 5.98 -25.42
C ALA A 175 -6.11 5.37 -24.48
N GLU A 176 -7.36 5.81 -24.60
CA GLU A 176 -8.52 5.21 -23.95
C GLU A 176 -8.78 3.85 -24.61
N ASP A 177 -8.68 2.76 -23.83
CA ASP A 177 -9.24 1.44 -24.15
C ASP A 177 -10.48 1.19 -23.28
#